data_AF-K1SVF5-F1
#
_entry.id   AF-K1SVF5-F1
#
_cell.length_a   1.000
_cell.length_b   1.000
_cell.length_c   1.000
_cell.angle_alpha   90.00
_cell.angle_beta   90.00
_cell.angle_gamma   90.00
#
_symmetry.space_group_name_H-M   'P 1'
#
loop_
_entity.id
_entity.type
_entity.pdbx_description
1 polymer ?
#
loop_
_entity_poly.entity_id
_entity_poly.type
_entity_poly.pdbx_seq_one_letter_code
_entity_poly.pdbx_strand_id
1 'polypeptide(L)'
;MEGVYLEDGAYEYLFMPVSFQGYNARLETVDPNGLAPDALKGDWNNGYEEFGSLDDPCLEYAVTSITGQSVRSSESAAQRRPGVRLVEGLSLPEISRRPEGMILLPPDDGRKD
;
A
#
# COMPACT_ATOMS: atom_id res chain seq x y z
N MET A 1 14.62 17.75 -6.62
CA MET A 1 13.94 17.87 -7.91
C MET A 1 13.03 19.06 -7.81
N GLU A 2 13.32 20.13 -8.54
CA GLU A 2 12.51 21.34 -8.52
C GLU A 2 11.37 21.15 -9.54
N GLY A 3 10.13 21.24 -9.07
CA GLY A 3 8.97 21.18 -9.96
C GLY A 3 8.76 22.52 -10.65
N VAL A 4 8.21 22.49 -11.85
CA VAL A 4 7.81 23.70 -12.58
C VAL A 4 6.34 23.95 -12.28
N TYR A 5 6.04 25.09 -11.67
CA TYR A 5 4.67 25.52 -11.45
C TYR A 5 4.11 26.13 -12.74
N LEU A 6 2.91 25.71 -13.13
CA LEU A 6 2.19 26.19 -14.30
C LEU A 6 0.82 26.67 -13.86
N GLU A 7 0.39 27.81 -14.39
CA GLU A 7 -0.93 28.37 -14.13
C GLU A 7 -1.72 28.45 -15.43
N ASP A 8 -2.99 28.03 -15.40
CA ASP A 8 -3.95 28.24 -16.48
C ASP A 8 -5.30 28.68 -15.89
N GLY A 9 -5.58 29.99 -15.97
CA GLY A 9 -6.76 30.60 -15.38
C GLY A 9 -6.80 30.47 -13.86
N ALA A 10 -7.69 29.62 -13.34
CA ALA A 10 -7.86 29.36 -11.91
C ALA A 10 -7.23 28.04 -11.44
N TYR A 11 -6.50 27.34 -12.33
CA TYR A 11 -5.88 26.05 -12.03
C TYR A 11 -4.37 26.19 -11.87
N GLU A 12 -3.85 25.56 -10.82
CA GLU A 12 -2.42 25.42 -10.54
C GLU A 12 -1.99 23.98 -10.80
N TYR A 13 -0.91 23.82 -11.58
CA TYR A 13 -0.32 22.53 -11.90
C TYR A 13 1.13 22.50 -11.44
N LEU A 14 1.55 21.34 -10.92
CA LEU A 14 2.95 21.05 -10.63
C LEU A 14 3.47 20.04 -11.65
N PHE A 15 4.30 20.51 -12.57
CA PHE A 15 4.99 19.63 -13.50
C PHE A 15 6.30 19.12 -12.89
N MET A 16 6.44 17.80 -12.79
CA MET A 16 7.64 17.15 -12.28
C MET A 16 8.35 16.37 -13.41
N PRO A 17 9.28 17.00 -14.15
CA PRO A 17 10.00 16.31 -15.22
C PRO A 17 11.02 15.31 -14.67
N VAL A 18 11.14 14.16 -15.35
CA VAL A 18 12.29 13.26 -15.15
C VAL A 18 13.52 13.96 -15.71
N SER A 19 14.42 14.36 -14.82
CA SER A 19 15.57 15.22 -15.13
C SER A 19 16.92 14.50 -15.01
N PHE A 20 16.92 13.25 -14.59
CA PHE A 20 18.13 12.46 -14.42
C PHE A 20 17.88 10.99 -14.77
N GLN A 21 18.96 10.27 -15.08
CA GLN A 21 18.93 8.81 -15.16
C GLN A 21 19.47 8.24 -13.84
N GLY A 22 18.69 7.36 -13.22
CA GLY A 22 19.10 6.65 -12.01
C GLY A 22 19.89 5.39 -12.38
N TYR A 23 21.13 5.29 -11.92
CA TYR A 23 21.94 4.09 -12.06
C TYR A 23 22.29 3.52 -10.69
N ASN A 24 22.39 2.19 -10.60
CA ASN A 24 22.94 1.54 -9.42
C ASN A 24 24.49 1.71 -9.36
N ALA A 25 25.12 1.20 -8.30
CA ALA A 25 26.58 1.27 -8.13
C ALA A 25 27.38 0.52 -9.23
N ARG A 26 26.70 -0.31 -10.04
CA ARG A 26 27.27 -1.04 -11.18
C ARG A 26 27.07 -0.31 -12.51
N LEU A 27 26.55 0.91 -12.49
CA LEU A 27 26.21 1.71 -13.68
C LEU A 27 25.11 1.08 -14.55
N GLU A 28 24.21 0.32 -13.94
CA GLU A 28 23.08 -0.32 -14.61
C GLU A 28 21.77 0.40 -14.23
N THR A 29 20.83 0.48 -15.18
CA THR A 29 19.45 0.93 -14.96
C THR A 29 18.51 -0.27 -14.94
N VAL A 30 17.37 -0.11 -14.28
CA VAL A 30 16.30 -1.11 -14.25
C VAL A 30 15.67 -1.27 -15.64
N ASP A 31 15.14 -2.46 -15.95
CA ASP A 31 14.35 -2.71 -17.16
C ASP A 31 13.09 -1.81 -17.15
N PRO A 32 12.81 -1.05 -18.23
CA PRO A 32 11.61 -0.23 -18.33
C PRO A 32 10.28 -0.99 -18.16
N ASN A 33 10.27 -2.30 -18.41
CA ASN A 33 9.09 -3.15 -18.22
C ASN A 33 8.88 -3.59 -16.76
N GLY A 34 9.77 -3.19 -15.85
CA GLY A 34 9.72 -3.50 -14.43
C GLY A 34 10.65 -4.64 -14.01
N LEU A 35 10.54 -5.05 -12.75
CA LEU A 35 11.31 -6.13 -12.16
C LEU A 35 10.42 -7.36 -11.94
N ALA A 36 10.85 -8.50 -12.47
CA ALA A 36 10.19 -9.77 -12.17
C ALA A 36 10.55 -10.22 -10.74
N PRO A 37 9.58 -10.61 -9.91
CA PRO A 37 9.87 -11.20 -8.60
C PRO A 37 10.43 -12.61 -8.77
N ASP A 38 11.36 -13.02 -7.90
CA ASP A 38 11.87 -14.39 -7.86
C ASP A 38 10.77 -15.42 -7.53
N ALA A 39 9.77 -15.00 -6.76
CA ALA A 39 8.54 -15.73 -6.53
C ALA A 39 7.33 -14.81 -6.62
N LEU A 40 6.45 -15.10 -7.57
CA LEU A 40 5.17 -14.41 -7.69
C LEU A 40 4.23 -14.92 -6.61
N LYS A 41 3.80 -14.04 -5.72
CA LYS A 41 2.76 -14.29 -4.73
C LYS A 41 1.53 -13.47 -5.11
N GLY A 42 0.36 -14.08 -4.90
CA GLY A 42 -0.90 -13.41 -5.14
C GLY A 42 -0.94 -12.14 -4.31
N ASP A 43 -1.16 -11.02 -4.97
CA ASP A 43 -1.32 -9.75 -4.29
C ASP A 43 -2.70 -9.69 -3.61
N TRP A 44 -2.77 -8.76 -2.66
CA TRP A 44 -3.93 -8.28 -1.95
C TRP A 44 -5.24 -8.36 -2.75
N ASN A 45 -6.28 -8.96 -2.15
CA ASN A 45 -7.60 -9.20 -2.76
C ASN A 45 -8.51 -7.95 -2.82
N ASN A 46 -7.95 -6.73 -2.74
CA ASN A 46 -8.68 -5.47 -2.56
C ASN A 46 -9.60 -5.41 -1.31
N GLY A 47 -9.41 -6.33 -0.35
CA GLY A 47 -10.15 -6.37 0.92
C GLY A 47 -9.64 -5.39 1.97
N TYR A 48 -10.42 -5.19 3.03
CA TYR A 48 -9.96 -4.54 4.26
C TYR A 48 -9.25 -5.58 5.14
N GLU A 49 -8.00 -5.89 4.81
CA GLU A 49 -7.15 -6.73 5.64
C GLU A 49 -6.16 -5.87 6.44
N GLU A 50 -5.56 -6.43 7.50
CA GLU A 50 -4.51 -5.74 8.25
C GLU A 50 -3.14 -6.11 7.66
N PHE A 51 -2.32 -5.11 7.34
CA PHE A 51 -0.92 -5.35 6.99
C PHE A 51 -0.18 -6.03 8.14
N GLY A 52 0.69 -6.98 7.82
CA GLY A 52 1.48 -7.70 8.82
C GLY A 52 0.84 -9.00 9.33
N SER A 53 -0.32 -9.40 8.80
CA SER A 53 -0.82 -10.76 9.02
C SER A 53 0.07 -11.77 8.31
N LEU A 54 0.32 -12.91 8.93
CA LEU A 54 0.96 -14.04 8.24
C LEU A 54 -0.03 -14.81 7.34
N ASP A 55 -1.27 -14.35 7.25
CA ASP A 55 -2.21 -14.73 6.20
C ASP A 55 -1.87 -14.04 4.86
N ASP A 56 -1.08 -12.96 4.90
CA ASP A 56 -0.53 -12.30 3.71
C ASP A 56 0.47 -13.26 3.01
N PRO A 57 0.19 -13.70 1.77
CA PRO A 57 1.04 -14.64 1.05
C PRO A 57 2.46 -14.11 0.76
N CYS A 58 2.63 -12.79 0.64
CA CYS A 58 3.93 -12.15 0.47
C CYS A 58 4.72 -12.18 1.78
N LEU A 59 4.08 -11.87 2.91
CA LEU A 59 4.75 -11.88 4.21
C LEU A 59 5.12 -13.29 4.67
N GLU A 60 4.19 -14.25 4.53
CA GLU A 60 4.46 -15.66 4.85
C GLU A 60 5.65 -16.18 4.05
N TYR A 61 5.66 -15.92 2.75
CA TYR A 61 6.76 -16.35 1.89
C TYR A 61 8.10 -15.72 2.27
N ALA A 62 8.11 -14.42 2.55
CA ALA A 62 9.33 -13.73 2.97
C ALA A 62 9.88 -14.30 4.28
N VAL A 63 9.04 -14.47 5.29
CA VAL A 63 9.44 -15.00 6.60
C VAL A 63 9.91 -16.44 6.48
N THR A 64 9.17 -17.29 5.77
CA THR A 64 9.57 -18.69 5.57
C THR A 64 10.86 -18.81 4.76
N SER A 65 11.07 -17.96 3.75
CA SER A 65 12.31 -17.98 2.95
C SER A 65 13.53 -17.52 3.75
N ILE A 66 13.36 -16.57 4.67
CA ILE A 66 14.43 -16.07 5.54
C ILE A 66 14.76 -17.07 6.66
N THR A 67 13.73 -17.66 7.28
CA THR A 67 13.88 -18.46 8.51
C THR A 67 13.96 -19.97 8.28
N GLY A 68 13.53 -20.45 7.11
CA GLY A 68 13.37 -21.88 6.82
C GLY A 68 12.20 -22.55 7.56
N GLN A 69 11.39 -21.77 8.30
CA GLN A 69 10.25 -22.28 9.07
C GLN A 69 8.94 -21.93 8.38
N SER A 70 8.05 -22.90 8.24
CA SER A 70 6.67 -22.64 7.79
C SER A 70 5.94 -21.88 8.88
N VAL A 71 5.58 -20.61 8.62
CA VAL A 71 4.87 -19.79 9.59
C VAL A 71 3.49 -19.45 9.03
N ARG A 72 2.47 -20.19 9.44
CA ARG A 72 1.07 -19.82 9.21
C ARG A 72 0.48 -19.35 10.52
N SER A 73 -0.13 -18.16 10.54
CA SER A 73 -0.93 -17.77 11.71
C SER A 73 -2.22 -18.58 11.68
N SER A 74 -2.59 -19.20 12.80
CA SER A 74 -3.94 -19.75 12.99
C SER A 74 -4.93 -18.70 13.48
N GLU A 75 -4.47 -17.46 13.71
CA GLU A 75 -5.26 -16.35 14.27
C GLU A 75 -5.08 -15.09 13.43
N SER A 76 -6.18 -14.42 13.10
CA SER A 76 -6.17 -13.16 12.35
C SER A 76 -5.35 -12.10 13.08
N ALA A 77 -4.57 -11.30 12.35
CA ALA A 77 -3.73 -10.23 12.91
C ALA A 77 -4.51 -9.26 13.82
N ALA A 78 -5.79 -9.04 13.52
CA ALA A 78 -6.73 -8.24 14.32
C ALA A 78 -6.85 -8.73 15.77
N GLN A 79 -6.62 -10.02 16.02
CA GLN A 79 -6.75 -10.64 17.34
C GLN A 79 -5.49 -10.48 18.21
N ARG A 80 -4.36 -10.03 17.62
CA ARG A 80 -3.09 -9.84 18.33
C ARG A 80 -2.92 -8.46 18.96
N ARG A 81 -3.79 -7.48 18.66
CA ARG A 81 -3.74 -6.15 19.29
C ARG A 81 -4.68 -6.11 20.50
N PRO A 82 -4.17 -5.96 21.74
CA PRO A 82 -5.02 -5.74 22.90
C PRO A 82 -5.87 -4.48 22.68
N GLY A 83 -7.19 -4.62 22.62
CA GLY A 83 -8.13 -3.50 22.56
C GLY A 83 -8.74 -3.15 21.20
N VAL A 84 -8.39 -3.84 20.11
CA VAL A 84 -9.06 -3.69 18.80
C VAL A 84 -10.06 -4.84 18.63
N ARG A 85 -11.36 -4.52 18.49
CA ARG A 85 -12.39 -5.48 18.05
C ARG A 85 -12.98 -4.98 16.74
N LEU A 86 -13.10 -5.87 15.76
CA LEU A 86 -14.00 -5.63 14.63
C LEU A 86 -15.43 -5.46 15.16
N VAL A 87 -16.09 -4.39 14.74
CA VAL A 87 -17.52 -4.17 15.00
C VAL A 87 -18.30 -4.81 13.86
N GLU A 88 -19.06 -5.86 14.16
CA GLU A 88 -19.97 -6.48 13.19
C GLU A 88 -21.01 -5.45 12.70
N GLY A 89 -21.23 -5.38 11.38
CA GLY A 89 -22.29 -4.57 10.77
C GLY A 89 -21.87 -3.18 10.27
N LEU A 90 -20.58 -2.82 10.30
CA LEU A 90 -20.09 -1.61 9.62
C LEU A 90 -19.64 -1.95 8.19
N SER A 91 -20.39 -1.51 7.19
CA SER A 91 -19.96 -1.46 5.80
C SER A 91 -19.78 0.00 5.36
N LEU A 92 -18.75 0.26 4.55
CA LEU A 92 -18.60 1.57 3.93
C LEU A 92 -19.61 1.73 2.80
N PRO A 93 -20.17 2.93 2.58
CA PRO A 93 -20.97 3.18 1.39
C PRO A 93 -20.12 2.91 0.14
N GLU A 94 -20.59 2.01 -0.73
CA GLU A 94 -19.99 1.79 -2.05
C GLU A 94 -20.16 3.06 -2.89
N ILE A 95 -19.06 3.79 -3.09
CA ILE A 95 -19.03 4.93 -4.00
C ILE A 95 -18.50 4.40 -5.34
N SER A 96 -19.37 4.29 -6.35
CA SER A 96 -19.04 3.76 -7.69
C SER A 96 -17.97 4.53 -8.47
N ARG A 97 -17.39 5.58 -7.89
CA ARG A 97 -16.29 6.39 -8.45
C ARG A 97 -14.97 6.24 -7.69
N ARG A 98 -14.87 5.29 -6.77
CA ARG A 98 -13.67 5.05 -5.95
C ARG A 98 -12.54 4.41 -6.79
N PRO A 99 -11.33 5.00 -6.81
CA PRO A 99 -10.13 4.29 -7.27
C PRO A 99 -9.77 3.16 -6.30
N GLU A 100 -9.39 2.00 -6.84
CA GLU A 100 -8.92 0.87 -6.02
C GLU A 100 -7.76 1.31 -5.11
N GLY A 101 -7.77 0.87 -3.84
CA GLY A 101 -6.66 1.08 -2.89
C GLY A 101 -6.69 2.34 -2.00
N MET A 102 -7.60 3.30 -2.18
CA MET A 102 -7.65 4.49 -1.31
C MET A 102 -8.37 4.23 0.03
N ILE A 103 -7.74 4.53 1.17
CA ILE A 103 -8.35 4.54 2.50
C ILE A 103 -9.06 5.90 2.73
N LEU A 104 -10.30 5.87 3.22
CA LEU A 104 -10.99 7.07 3.72
C LEU A 104 -10.56 7.34 5.15
N LEU A 105 -9.99 8.53 5.40
CA LEU A 105 -10.01 9.09 6.74
C LEU A 105 -11.40 9.71 6.96
N PRO A 106 -12.07 9.44 8.09
CA PRO A 106 -13.31 10.15 8.40
C PRO A 106 -13.02 11.67 8.43
N PRO A 107 -14.00 12.50 8.04
CA PRO A 107 -13.86 13.94 8.22
C PRO A 107 -13.58 14.23 9.70
N ASP A 108 -12.69 15.19 9.97
CA ASP A 108 -12.51 15.72 11.33
C ASP A 108 -13.84 16.35 11.75
N ASP A 109 -14.66 15.61 12.48
CA ASP A 109 -15.74 16.18 13.28
C ASP A 109 -15.05 17.06 14.32
N GLY A 110 -14.93 18.35 13.98
CA GLY A 110 -14.13 19.33 14.69
C GLY A 110 -14.24 19.13 16.19
N ARG A 111 -13.09 18.91 16.84
CA ARG A 111 -12.92 19.16 18.27
C ARG A 111 -13.41 20.58 18.52
N LYS A 112 -14.64 20.71 19.02
CA LYS A 112 -15.06 21.88 19.75
C LYS A 112 -14.47 21.72 21.15
N ASP A 113 -13.62 22.69 21.51
CA ASP A 113 -13.12 22.93 22.86
C ASP A 113 -14.28 23.04 23.87
#